data_AF-B3DUN0-F1
#
_entry.id   AF-B3DUN0-F1
#
_cell.length_a   1.000
_cell.length_b   1.000
_cell.length_c   1.000
_cell.angle_alpha   90.00
_cell.angle_beta   90.00
_cell.angle_gamma   90.00
#
_symmetry.space_group_name_H-M   'P 1'
#
loop_
_entity.id
_entity.type
_entity.pdbx_description
1 polymer ?
#
loop_
_entity_poly.entity_id
_entity_poly.type
_entity_poly.pdbx_seq_one_letter_code
_entity_poly.pdbx_strand_id
1 'polypeptide(L)'
;MIMIDANLRIIIQAAFSLLFGLILFIKPHLLYFLIASYLLFFSILGFFFHFNLIFCLLTALSGLLILLFPNLIPYLVAFHFIFFGILSLMAIGPSFFSIFPVIIAILLFVFPDSIAYLIASYLVVSGMGSLLALFFQQKGRFMI
;
A
#
# COMPACT_ATOMS: atom_id res chain seq x y z
N MET A 1 12.02 15.38 19.03
CA MET A 1 12.31 13.93 18.88
C MET A 1 11.24 13.20 18.06
N ILE A 2 9.94 13.49 18.25
CA ILE A 2 8.80 12.86 17.55
C ILE A 2 8.78 13.06 16.01
N MET A 3 9.37 14.15 15.48
CA MET A 3 9.32 14.48 14.05
C MET A 3 10.24 13.60 13.17
N ILE A 4 11.28 12.99 13.74
CA ILE A 4 12.22 12.14 13.01
C ILE A 4 11.56 10.78 12.69
N ASP A 5 10.75 10.25 13.62
CA ASP A 5 10.03 8.99 13.43
C ASP A 5 9.00 9.04 12.30
N ALA A 6 8.29 10.17 12.15
CA ALA A 6 7.28 10.31 11.11
C ALA A 6 7.89 10.30 9.70
N ASN A 7 8.99 11.03 9.50
CA ASN A 7 9.68 11.06 8.20
C ASN A 7 10.32 9.70 7.87
N LEU A 8 10.94 9.06 8.87
CA LEU A 8 11.55 7.74 8.70
C LEU A 8 10.50 6.71 8.28
N ARG A 9 9.32 6.70 8.92
CA ARG A 9 8.20 5.83 8.55
C ARG A 9 7.79 6.00 7.10
N ILE A 10 7.64 7.25 6.63
CA ILE A 10 7.23 7.53 5.25
C ILE A 10 8.33 7.09 4.26
N ILE A 11 9.60 7.33 4.57
CA ILE A 11 10.73 6.91 3.73
C ILE A 11 10.76 5.38 3.61
N ILE A 12 10.65 4.67 4.73
CA ILE A 12 10.63 3.20 4.77
C ILE A 12 9.45 2.69 3.93
N GLN A 13 8.23 3.16 4.20
CA GLN A 13 7.03 2.74 3.47
C GLN A 13 7.16 3.02 1.97
N ALA A 14 7.68 4.19 1.59
CA ALA A 14 7.87 4.55 0.20
C ALA A 14 8.90 3.66 -0.50
N ALA A 15 10.04 3.40 0.14
CA ALA A 15 11.09 2.53 -0.38
C ALA A 15 10.59 1.11 -0.59
N PHE A 16 9.88 0.55 0.41
CA PHE A 16 9.28 -0.79 0.30
C PHE A 16 8.22 -0.85 -0.80
N SER A 17 7.34 0.14 -0.88
CA SER A 17 6.30 0.19 -1.91
C SER A 17 6.91 0.26 -3.31
N LEU A 18 7.91 1.11 -3.53
CA LEU A 18 8.61 1.21 -4.81
C LEU A 18 9.34 -0.08 -5.17
N LEU A 19 10.08 -0.65 -4.22
CA LEU A 19 10.87 -1.87 -4.44
C LEU A 19 9.96 -3.04 -4.81
N PHE A 20 8.87 -3.25 -4.07
CA PHE A 20 7.92 -4.32 -4.35
C PHE A 20 7.17 -4.09 -5.66
N GLY A 21 6.74 -2.85 -5.95
CA GLY A 21 6.09 -2.50 -7.21
C GLY A 21 6.98 -2.75 -8.42
N LEU A 22 8.25 -2.34 -8.37
CA LEU A 22 9.21 -2.57 -9.44
C LEU A 22 9.52 -4.06 -9.64
N ILE A 23 9.69 -4.82 -8.56
CA ILE A 23 9.92 -6.27 -8.67
C ILE A 23 8.71 -6.97 -9.30
N LEU A 24 7.49 -6.59 -8.93
CA LEU A 24 6.26 -7.16 -9.51
C LEU A 24 6.18 -6.91 -11.03
N PHE A 25 6.61 -5.74 -11.52
CA PHE A 25 6.67 -5.47 -12.96
C PHE A 25 7.64 -6.41 -13.71
N ILE A 26 8.80 -6.72 -13.11
CA ILE A 26 9.82 -7.57 -13.73
C ILE A 26 9.46 -9.06 -13.60
N LYS A 27 8.92 -9.45 -12.43
CA LYS A 27 8.66 -10.85 -12.06
C LYS A 27 7.23 -11.02 -11.55
N PRO A 28 6.22 -10.99 -12.43
CA PRO A 28 4.82 -11.16 -12.04
C PRO A 28 4.53 -12.54 -11.45
N HIS A 29 5.32 -13.57 -11.77
CA HIS A 29 5.18 -14.91 -11.19
C HIS A 29 5.42 -14.96 -9.67
N LEU A 30 6.15 -13.98 -9.10
CA LEU A 30 6.39 -13.88 -7.66
C LEU A 30 5.29 -13.14 -6.91
N LEU A 31 4.20 -12.79 -7.60
CA LEU A 31 3.13 -11.96 -7.09
C LEU A 31 2.62 -12.38 -5.71
N TYR A 32 2.25 -13.65 -5.58
CA TYR A 32 1.65 -14.16 -4.33
C TYR A 32 2.61 -13.98 -3.14
N PHE A 33 3.87 -14.33 -3.33
CA PHE A 33 4.89 -14.25 -2.29
C PHE A 33 5.20 -12.80 -1.95
N LEU A 34 5.31 -11.93 -2.96
CA LEU A 34 5.61 -10.52 -2.77
C LEU A 34 4.47 -9.80 -2.04
N ILE A 35 3.22 -10.00 -2.46
CA ILE A 35 2.07 -9.34 -1.84
C ILE A 35 1.87 -9.83 -0.40
N ALA A 36 1.95 -11.14 -0.18
CA ALA A 36 1.85 -11.69 1.17
C ALA A 36 2.94 -11.13 2.09
N SER A 37 4.20 -11.15 1.63
CA SER A 37 5.32 -10.62 2.39
C SER A 37 5.15 -9.13 2.65
N TYR A 38 4.68 -8.36 1.66
CA TYR A 38 4.38 -6.94 1.82
C TYR A 38 3.31 -6.70 2.89
N LEU A 39 2.18 -7.42 2.86
CA LEU A 39 1.08 -7.27 3.83
C LEU A 39 1.52 -7.66 5.25
N LEU A 40 2.26 -8.76 5.40
CA LEU A 40 2.80 -9.19 6.69
C LEU A 40 3.78 -8.17 7.24
N PHE A 41 4.70 -7.69 6.41
CA PHE A 41 5.69 -6.69 6.80
C PHE A 41 5.01 -5.35 7.16
N PHE A 42 4.03 -4.93 6.37
CA PHE A 42 3.25 -3.73 6.63
C PHE A 42 2.47 -3.82 7.94
N SER A 43 1.92 -4.99 8.27
CA SER A 43 1.28 -5.22 9.57
C SER A 43 2.27 -5.10 10.73
N ILE A 44 3.46 -5.71 10.61
CA ILE A 44 4.51 -5.65 11.64
C ILE A 44 4.93 -4.19 11.86
N LEU A 45 5.21 -3.45 10.79
CA LEU A 45 5.52 -2.03 10.88
C LEU A 45 4.37 -1.24 11.49
N GLY A 46 3.13 -1.51 11.08
CA GLY A 46 1.94 -0.88 11.65
C GLY A 46 1.84 -1.05 13.17
N PHE A 47 2.18 -2.25 13.66
CA PHE A 47 2.24 -2.53 15.09
C PHE A 47 3.30 -1.68 15.81
N PHE A 48 4.52 -1.60 15.28
CA PHE A 48 5.59 -0.74 15.83
C PHE A 48 5.22 0.76 15.81
N PHE A 49 4.48 1.19 14.79
CA PHE A 49 4.05 2.59 14.64
C PHE A 49 2.70 2.90 15.31
N HIS A 50 2.20 2.02 16.18
CA HIS A 50 0.99 2.23 16.98
C HIS A 50 -0.28 2.49 16.14
N PHE A 51 -0.39 1.85 14.96
CA PHE A 51 -1.65 1.82 14.22
C PHE A 51 -2.72 1.02 14.97
N ASN A 52 -3.98 1.20 14.57
CA ASN A 52 -5.10 0.45 15.14
C ASN A 52 -4.85 -1.06 15.00
N LEU A 53 -4.84 -1.76 16.14
CA LEU A 53 -4.53 -3.18 16.23
C LEU A 53 -5.43 -4.06 15.36
N ILE A 54 -6.71 -3.69 15.21
CA ILE A 54 -7.67 -4.42 14.35
C ILE A 54 -7.20 -4.38 12.89
N PHE A 55 -6.71 -3.23 12.44
CA PHE A 55 -6.24 -3.05 11.07
C PHE A 55 -4.95 -3.83 10.81
N CYS A 56 -4.01 -3.82 11.76
CA CYS A 56 -2.81 -4.65 11.69
C CYS A 56 -3.17 -6.12 11.60
N LEU A 57 -4.02 -6.63 12.49
CA LEU A 57 -4.45 -8.04 12.47
C LEU A 57 -5.13 -8.42 11.15
N LEU A 58 -6.03 -7.58 10.64
CA LEU A 58 -6.71 -7.81 9.37
C LEU A 58 -5.72 -7.92 8.21
N THR A 59 -4.73 -7.02 8.18
CA THR A 59 -3.68 -7.00 7.16
C THR A 59 -2.79 -8.24 7.27
N ALA A 60 -2.36 -8.61 8.48
CA ALA A 60 -1.56 -9.80 8.73
C ALA A 60 -2.30 -11.08 8.32
N LEU A 61 -3.55 -11.23 8.76
CA LEU A 61 -4.40 -12.37 8.39
C LEU A 61 -4.55 -12.47 6.88
N SER A 62 -4.74 -11.34 6.19
CA SER A 62 -4.87 -11.33 4.74
C SER A 62 -3.57 -11.75 4.04
N GLY A 63 -2.42 -11.28 4.52
CA GLY A 63 -1.12 -11.74 4.03
C GLY A 63 -0.91 -13.24 4.24
N LEU A 64 -1.32 -13.78 5.39
CA LEU A 64 -1.21 -15.20 5.72
C LEU A 64 -2.18 -16.05 4.85
N LEU A 65 -3.42 -15.59 4.68
CA LEU A 65 -4.40 -16.24 3.80
C LEU A 65 -3.93 -16.27 2.35
N ILE A 66 -3.26 -15.22 1.86
CA ILE A 66 -2.70 -15.20 0.50
C ILE A 66 -1.59 -16.24 0.32
N LEU A 67 -0.76 -16.49 1.35
CA LEU A 67 0.26 -17.54 1.29
C LEU A 67 -0.36 -18.94 1.20
N LEU A 68 -1.42 -19.18 1.97
CA LEU A 68 -2.10 -20.47 2.00
C LEU A 68 -2.97 -20.69 0.76
N PHE A 69 -3.64 -19.64 0.29
CA PHE A 69 -4.61 -19.68 -0.80
C PHE A 69 -4.35 -18.53 -1.79
N PRO A 70 -3.44 -18.73 -2.77
CA PRO A 70 -3.09 -17.68 -3.74
C PRO A 70 -4.27 -17.23 -4.60
N ASN A 71 -5.29 -18.08 -4.76
CA ASN A 71 -6.52 -17.73 -5.49
C ASN A 71 -7.33 -16.61 -4.82
N LEU A 72 -7.08 -16.31 -3.53
CA LEU A 72 -7.78 -15.25 -2.79
C LEU A 72 -7.18 -13.85 -3.00
N ILE A 73 -6.04 -13.73 -3.68
CA ILE A 73 -5.34 -12.44 -3.87
C ILE A 73 -6.24 -11.35 -4.43
N PRO A 74 -6.94 -11.53 -5.57
CA PRO A 74 -7.75 -10.44 -6.13
C PRO A 74 -8.81 -9.95 -5.13
N TYR A 75 -9.46 -10.88 -4.42
CA TYR A 75 -10.51 -10.54 -3.45
C TYR A 75 -9.95 -9.80 -2.23
N LEU A 76 -8.89 -10.33 -1.62
CA LEU A 76 -8.30 -9.74 -0.42
C LEU A 76 -7.64 -8.40 -0.70
N VAL A 77 -6.90 -8.28 -1.81
CA VAL A 77 -6.25 -7.02 -2.18
C VAL A 77 -7.28 -5.97 -2.60
N ALA A 78 -8.29 -6.32 -3.39
CA ALA A 78 -9.35 -5.40 -3.75
C ALA A 78 -10.10 -4.90 -2.50
N PHE A 79 -10.37 -5.79 -1.54
CA PHE A 79 -10.95 -5.39 -0.26
C PHE A 79 -10.07 -4.37 0.47
N HIS A 80 -8.75 -4.60 0.56
CA HIS A 80 -7.83 -3.62 1.16
C HIS A 80 -7.85 -2.29 0.44
N PHE A 81 -7.87 -2.30 -0.89
CA PHE A 81 -7.85 -1.08 -1.70
C PHE A 81 -9.16 -0.29 -1.60
N ILE A 82 -10.31 -0.96 -1.56
CA ILE A 82 -11.61 -0.30 -1.31
C ILE A 82 -11.61 0.31 0.08
N PHE A 83 -11.23 -0.47 1.09
CA PHE A 83 -11.20 -0.02 2.47
C PHE A 83 -10.29 1.20 2.65
N PHE A 84 -9.07 1.13 2.11
CA PHE A 84 -8.09 2.22 2.18
C PHE A 84 -8.53 3.44 1.36
N GLY A 85 -9.13 3.22 0.19
CA GLY A 85 -9.66 4.28 -0.66
C GLY A 85 -10.78 5.06 0.03
N ILE A 86 -11.74 4.35 0.66
CA ILE A 86 -12.83 4.98 1.44
C ILE A 86 -12.26 5.75 2.64
N LEU A 87 -11.35 5.15 3.41
CA LEU A 87 -10.71 5.83 4.55
C LEU A 87 -9.97 7.09 4.11
N SER A 88 -9.22 7.02 3.00
CA SER A 88 -8.51 8.16 2.42
C SER A 88 -9.49 9.24 1.97
N LEU A 89 -10.62 8.87 1.35
CA LEU A 89 -11.66 9.78 0.93
C LEU A 89 -12.28 10.52 2.13
N MET A 90 -12.50 9.83 3.25
CA MET A 90 -13.02 10.43 4.48
C MET A 90 -12.01 11.33 5.18
N ALA A 91 -10.72 10.99 5.14
CA ALA A 91 -9.67 11.72 5.85
C ALA A 91 -9.16 12.97 5.10
N ILE A 92 -9.02 12.89 3.78
CA ILE A 92 -8.38 13.94 2.95
C ILE A 92 -9.37 14.57 1.98
N GLY A 93 -10.51 13.90 1.71
CA GLY A 93 -11.49 14.33 0.70
C GLY A 93 -11.26 13.68 -0.67
N PRO A 94 -12.08 14.04 -1.69
CA PRO A 94 -11.94 13.52 -3.04
C PRO A 94 -10.64 14.00 -3.69
N SER A 95 -9.66 13.10 -3.75
CA SER A 95 -8.36 13.33 -4.39
C SER A 95 -7.97 12.15 -5.28
N PHE A 96 -7.01 12.36 -6.18
CA PHE A 96 -6.45 11.28 -6.99
C PHE A 96 -5.98 10.11 -6.10
N PHE A 97 -5.27 10.39 -5.01
CA PHE A 97 -4.76 9.37 -4.09
C PHE A 97 -5.86 8.63 -3.30
N SER A 98 -7.04 9.22 -3.14
CA SER A 98 -8.19 8.59 -2.46
C SER A 98 -9.02 7.73 -3.40
N ILE A 99 -9.17 8.16 -4.66
CA ILE A 99 -10.00 7.47 -5.66
C ILE A 99 -9.22 6.36 -6.38
N PHE A 100 -7.91 6.57 -6.61
CA PHE A 100 -7.06 5.64 -7.33
C PHE A 100 -7.04 4.20 -6.76
N PRO A 101 -6.91 3.96 -5.43
CA PRO A 101 -7.02 2.61 -4.88
C PRO A 101 -8.35 1.93 -5.24
N VAL A 102 -9.46 2.67 -5.19
CA VAL A 102 -10.80 2.14 -5.50
C VAL A 102 -10.89 1.75 -6.98
N ILE A 103 -10.35 2.58 -7.87
CA ILE A 103 -10.28 2.26 -9.31
C ILE A 103 -9.50 0.95 -9.52
N ILE A 104 -8.32 0.84 -8.91
CA ILE A 104 -7.51 -0.39 -9.02
C ILE A 104 -8.27 -1.60 -8.48
N ALA A 105 -9.00 -1.46 -7.37
CA ALA A 105 -9.80 -2.54 -6.81
C ALA A 105 -10.86 -3.05 -7.79
N ILE A 106 -11.55 -2.15 -8.50
CA ILE A 106 -12.52 -2.52 -9.54
C ILE A 106 -11.81 -3.23 -10.69
N LEU A 107 -10.67 -2.70 -11.15
CA LEU A 107 -9.89 -3.31 -12.24
C LEU A 107 -9.38 -4.71 -11.88
N LEU A 108 -9.08 -4.98 -10.59
CA LEU A 108 -8.67 -6.31 -10.14
C LEU A 108 -9.76 -7.37 -10.34
N PHE A 109 -11.03 -6.99 -10.24
CA PHE A 109 -12.15 -7.90 -10.51
C PHE A 109 -12.41 -8.08 -12.00
N VAL A 110 -12.23 -7.03 -12.79
CA VAL A 110 -12.51 -7.05 -14.24
C VAL A 110 -11.38 -7.74 -15.02
N PHE A 111 -10.12 -7.58 -14.59
CA PHE A 111 -8.94 -8.09 -15.29
C PHE A 111 -8.08 -8.98 -14.38
N PRO A 112 -8.52 -10.23 -14.10
CA PRO A 112 -7.81 -11.13 -13.20
C PRO A 112 -6.41 -11.52 -13.72
N ASP A 113 -6.18 -11.53 -15.03
CA ASP A 113 -4.86 -11.85 -15.59
C ASP A 113 -3.83 -10.72 -15.37
N SER A 114 -4.30 -9.51 -15.06
CA SER A 114 -3.47 -8.31 -14.91
C SER A 114 -3.25 -7.90 -13.45
N ILE A 115 -3.60 -8.76 -12.49
CA ILE A 115 -3.50 -8.48 -11.04
C ILE A 115 -2.10 -7.99 -10.66
N ALA A 116 -1.05 -8.60 -11.22
CA ALA A 116 0.33 -8.21 -10.93
C ALA A 116 0.64 -6.78 -11.33
N TYR A 117 0.28 -6.40 -12.55
CA TYR A 117 0.55 -5.08 -13.09
C TYR A 117 -0.29 -4.02 -12.38
N LEU A 118 -1.53 -4.33 -12.05
CA LEU A 118 -2.43 -3.44 -11.30
C LEU A 118 -1.89 -3.15 -9.91
N ILE A 119 -1.48 -4.17 -9.17
CA ILE A 119 -0.92 -4.02 -7.82
C ILE A 119 0.45 -3.34 -7.89
N ALA A 120 1.28 -3.68 -8.86
CA ALA A 120 2.56 -3.03 -9.09
C ALA A 120 2.38 -1.53 -9.34
N SER A 121 1.44 -1.16 -10.21
CA SER A 121 1.13 0.24 -10.51
C SER A 121 0.70 0.99 -9.25
N TYR A 122 -0.12 0.36 -8.41
CA TYR A 122 -0.56 0.93 -7.15
C TYR A 122 0.62 1.18 -6.20
N LEU A 123 1.47 0.17 -6.02
CA LEU A 123 2.63 0.25 -5.13
C LEU A 123 3.63 1.31 -5.61
N VAL A 124 3.86 1.44 -6.91
CA VAL A 124 4.74 2.48 -7.45
C VAL A 124 4.14 3.88 -7.23
N VAL A 125 2.87 4.09 -7.59
CA VAL A 125 2.20 5.39 -7.43
C VAL A 125 2.11 5.80 -5.96
N SER A 126 1.79 4.86 -5.07
CA SER A 126 1.77 5.06 -3.61
C SER A 126 3.15 5.44 -3.06
N GLY A 127 4.20 4.74 -3.50
CA GLY A 127 5.58 5.02 -3.08
C GLY A 127 6.06 6.38 -3.58
N MET A 128 5.79 6.72 -4.84
CA MET A 128 6.08 8.05 -5.39
C MET A 128 5.31 9.15 -4.65
N GLY A 129 4.01 8.94 -4.39
CA GLY A 129 3.18 9.89 -3.64
C GLY A 129 3.71 10.15 -2.23
N SER A 130 4.20 9.09 -1.57
CA SER A 130 4.81 9.18 -0.23
C SER A 130 6.12 9.98 -0.25
N LEU A 131 6.99 9.77 -1.25
CA LEU A 131 8.19 10.59 -1.42
C LEU A 131 7.85 12.05 -1.74
N LEU A 132 6.88 12.26 -2.63
CA LEU A 132 6.44 13.60 -3.02
C LEU A 132 5.90 14.37 -1.81
N ALA A 133 5.12 13.72 -0.94
CA ALA A 133 4.63 14.30 0.30
C ALA A 133 5.78 14.76 1.22
N LEU A 134 6.85 13.96 1.34
CA LEU A 134 8.05 14.35 2.10
C LEU A 134 8.72 15.60 1.52
N PHE A 135 8.87 15.69 0.20
CA PHE A 135 9.47 16.86 -0.45
C PHE A 135 8.65 18.14 -0.23
N PHE A 136 7.32 18.06 -0.38
CA PHE A 136 6.45 19.22 -0.14
C PHE A 136 6.44 19.66 1.32
N GLN A 137 6.47 18.70 2.26
CA GLN A 137 6.53 19.01 3.69
C GLN A 137 7.85 19.70 4.08
N GLN A 138 8.96 19.34 3.45
CA GLN A 138 10.23 20.04 3.64
C GLN A 138 10.22 21.45 3.03
N LYS A 139 9.64 21.62 1.84
CA LYS A 139 9.63 22.92 1.13
C LYS A 139 8.77 23.97 1.84
N GLY A 140 7.63 23.57 2.41
CA GLY A 140 6.79 24.44 3.24
C GLY A 140 7.47 24.90 4.54
N ARG A 141 8.51 24.18 4.99
CA ARG A 141 9.31 24.51 6.19
C ARG A 141 10.40 25.56 5.96
N PHE A 142 10.69 25.93 4.71
CA PHE A 142 11.67 26.95 4.33
C PHE A 142 11.03 28.28 3.87
N MET A 143 9.69 28.36 3.91
CA MET A 143 8.93 29.57 3.57
C MET A 143 8.31 30.25 4.80
N ILE A 144 8.87 30.00 5.99
CA ILE A 144 8.59 30.73 7.24
C ILE A 144 9.90 31.32 7.73
#